data_AF-A0A5M8PAU4-F1
#
_entry.id   AF-A0A5M8PAU4-F1
#
_cell.length_a   1.000
_cell.length_b   1.000
_cell.length_c   1.000
_cell.angle_alpha   90.00
_cell.angle_beta   90.00
_cell.angle_gamma   90.00
#
_symmetry.space_group_name_H-M   'P 1'
#
loop_
_entity.id
_entity.type
_entity.pdbx_description
1 polymer ?
#
loop_
_entity_poly.entity_id
_entity_poly.type
_entity_poly.pdbx_seq_one_letter_code
_entity_poly.pdbx_strand_id
1 'polypeptide(L)'
;MESHGEPENKVVSVIKEAKKMAKNSPYGPGSIAFEFAQVGKDQAAQAFLARLDKHPDIGKMIDATSYYELEQEEYKRKGVNLTPDVWLVKLMVGAIDPSFDEQD
;
A
#
# COMPACT_ATOMS: atom_id res chain seq x y z
N MET A 1 -24.19 -12.70 -18.71
CA MET A 1 -24.10 -11.36 -18.11
C MET A 1 -22.62 -11.10 -17.93
N GLU A 2 -21.97 -10.43 -18.88
CA GLU A 2 -20.55 -10.09 -18.76
C GLU A 2 -20.39 -9.08 -17.63
N SER A 3 -19.78 -9.51 -16.54
CA SER A 3 -19.16 -8.56 -15.61
C SER A 3 -18.05 -7.89 -16.38
N HIS A 4 -18.27 -6.67 -16.88
CA HIS A 4 -17.22 -5.80 -17.40
C HIS A 4 -16.32 -5.38 -16.22
N GLY A 5 -15.48 -6.31 -15.76
CA GLY A 5 -14.46 -6.01 -14.77
C GLY A 5 -13.46 -5.01 -15.34
N GLU A 6 -12.97 -4.11 -14.50
CA GLU A 6 -11.90 -3.21 -14.91
C GLU A 6 -10.68 -4.03 -15.39
N PRO A 7 -9.93 -3.54 -16.40
CA PRO A 7 -8.70 -4.19 -16.82
C PRO A 7 -7.77 -4.41 -15.62
N GLU A 8 -7.12 -5.58 -15.54
CA GLU A 8 -6.25 -5.95 -14.41
C GLU A 8 -5.14 -4.92 -14.15
N ASN A 9 -4.68 -4.25 -15.21
CA ASN A 9 -3.63 -3.22 -15.13
C ASN A 9 -4.15 -1.80 -14.86
N LYS A 10 -5.47 -1.61 -14.67
CA LYS A 10 -6.07 -0.28 -14.53
C LYS A 10 -5.49 0.47 -13.33
N VAL A 11 -5.42 -0.18 -12.17
CA VAL A 11 -4.85 0.39 -10.93
C VAL A 11 -3.41 0.87 -11.16
N VAL A 12 -2.57 0.03 -11.79
CA VAL A 12 -1.18 0.37 -12.12
C VAL A 12 -1.10 1.59 -13.03
N SER A 13 -1.91 1.63 -14.09
CA SER A 13 -1.91 2.76 -15.03
C SER A 13 -2.31 4.07 -14.37
N VAL A 14 -3.34 4.05 -13.50
CA VAL A 14 -3.86 5.24 -12.81
C VAL A 14 -2.83 5.77 -11.80
N ILE A 15 -2.18 4.89 -11.03
CA ILE A 15 -1.13 5.31 -10.09
C ILE A 15 0.03 5.99 -10.82
N LYS A 16 0.50 5.39 -11.93
CA LYS A 16 1.59 5.96 -12.75
C LYS A 16 1.23 7.33 -13.30
N GLU A 17 0.02 7.47 -13.82
CA GLU A 17 -0.48 8.74 -14.34
C GLU A 17 -0.60 9.80 -13.25
N ALA A 18 -1.19 9.46 -12.10
CA ALA A 18 -1.34 10.36 -10.97
C ALA A 18 0.01 10.85 -10.42
N LYS A 19 1.00 9.95 -10.23
CA LYS A 19 2.35 10.32 -9.81
C LYS A 19 3.07 11.18 -10.86
N LYS A 20 2.86 10.92 -12.15
CA LYS A 20 3.38 11.75 -13.24
C LYS A 20 2.78 13.16 -13.20
N MET A 21 1.48 13.28 -12.97
CA MET A 21 0.79 14.57 -12.82
C MET A 21 1.29 15.32 -11.58
N ALA A 22 1.39 14.65 -10.43
CA ALA A 22 1.93 15.20 -9.18
C ALA A 22 3.34 15.77 -9.37
N LYS A 23 4.24 14.97 -9.98
CA LYS A 23 5.62 15.38 -10.27
C LYS A 23 5.71 16.64 -11.13
N ASN A 24 4.78 16.82 -12.07
CA ASN A 24 4.74 17.98 -12.96
C ASN A 24 3.95 19.17 -12.39
N SER A 25 3.33 18.99 -11.21
CA SER A 25 2.61 20.05 -10.52
C SER A 25 3.58 20.98 -9.76
N PRO A 26 3.13 22.19 -9.37
CA PRO A 26 3.93 23.08 -8.51
C PRO A 26 4.29 22.48 -7.13
N TYR A 27 3.61 21.42 -6.70
CA TYR A 27 3.79 20.79 -5.39
C TYR A 27 4.84 19.66 -5.39
N GLY A 28 5.36 19.28 -6.56
CA GLY A 28 6.42 18.28 -6.70
C GLY A 28 5.98 16.81 -6.51
N PRO A 29 6.93 15.86 -6.59
CA PRO A 29 6.63 14.43 -6.64
C PRO A 29 6.00 13.85 -5.35
N GLY A 30 6.18 14.53 -4.22
CA GLY A 30 5.62 14.13 -2.92
C GLY A 30 4.20 14.63 -2.66
N SER A 31 3.56 15.28 -3.64
CA SER A 31 2.25 15.91 -3.43
C SER A 31 1.08 14.93 -3.30
N ILE A 32 1.31 13.64 -3.59
CA ILE A 32 0.31 12.56 -3.48
C ILE A 32 1.01 11.30 -2.96
N ALA A 33 0.37 10.65 -1.99
CA ALA A 33 0.72 9.31 -1.49
C ALA A 33 -0.51 8.40 -1.59
N PHE A 34 -0.28 7.10 -1.73
CA PHE A 34 -1.34 6.10 -1.88
C PHE A 34 -1.16 5.02 -0.81
N GLU A 35 -2.21 4.78 -0.04
CA GLU A 35 -2.29 3.70 0.94
C GLU A 35 -3.36 2.70 0.47
N PHE A 36 -3.03 1.41 0.49
CA PHE A 36 -3.97 0.33 0.23
C PHE A 36 -4.13 -0.54 1.49
N ALA A 37 -5.18 -0.27 2.25
CA ALA A 37 -5.51 -1.05 3.43
C ALA A 37 -6.51 -2.18 3.12
N GLN A 38 -6.21 -3.39 3.57
CA GLN A 38 -7.18 -4.49 3.51
C GLN A 38 -8.26 -4.35 4.59
N VAL A 39 -9.53 -4.45 4.18
CA VAL A 39 -10.65 -4.65 5.12
C VAL A 39 -11.01 -6.14 5.15
N GLY A 40 -11.03 -6.73 6.35
CA GLY A 40 -11.29 -8.16 6.55
C GLY A 40 -10.07 -9.05 6.34
N LYS A 41 -10.30 -10.35 6.12
CA LYS A 41 -9.23 -11.39 6.05
C LYS A 41 -9.30 -12.24 4.77
N ASP A 42 -9.84 -11.67 3.69
CA ASP A 42 -9.92 -12.33 2.39
C ASP A 42 -8.51 -12.60 1.80
N GLN A 43 -8.23 -13.85 1.46
CA GLN A 43 -6.91 -14.26 0.97
C GLN A 43 -6.62 -13.74 -0.45
N ALA A 44 -7.65 -13.57 -1.28
CA ALA A 44 -7.46 -13.06 -2.64
C ALA A 44 -7.11 -11.57 -2.61
N ALA A 45 -7.73 -10.80 -1.73
CA ALA A 45 -7.39 -9.40 -1.47
C ALA A 45 -5.96 -9.27 -0.95
N GLN A 46 -5.55 -10.09 0.03
CA GLN A 46 -4.18 -10.11 0.53
C GLN A 46 -3.16 -10.40 -0.59
N ALA A 47 -3.44 -11.40 -1.42
CA ALA A 47 -2.59 -11.74 -2.56
C ALA A 47 -2.55 -10.62 -3.61
N PHE A 48 -3.65 -9.88 -3.80
CA PHE A 48 -3.68 -8.73 -4.69
C PHE A 48 -2.82 -7.57 -4.18
N LEU A 49 -2.93 -7.22 -2.89
CA LEU A 49 -2.09 -6.19 -2.27
C LEU A 49 -0.60 -6.55 -2.34
N ALA A 50 -0.24 -7.79 -2.00
CA ALA A 50 1.14 -8.25 -2.10
C ALA A 50 1.70 -8.19 -3.54
N ARG A 51 0.84 -8.32 -4.57
CA ARG A 51 1.27 -8.13 -5.97
C ARG A 51 1.45 -6.66 -6.33
N LEU A 52 0.59 -5.77 -5.82
CA LEU A 52 0.73 -4.33 -6.05
C LEU A 52 2.00 -3.77 -5.39
N ASP A 53 2.22 -4.15 -4.13
CA ASP A 53 3.38 -3.75 -3.32
C ASP A 53 4.70 -4.19 -3.96
N LYS A 54 4.74 -5.40 -4.53
CA LYS A 54 5.93 -5.95 -5.21
C LYS A 54 6.03 -5.57 -6.68
N HIS A 55 5.10 -4.75 -7.20
CA HIS A 55 5.06 -4.43 -8.62
C HIS A 55 6.28 -3.56 -9.00
N PRO A 56 7.05 -3.92 -10.05
CA PRO A 56 8.32 -3.25 -10.36
C PRO A 56 8.17 -1.75 -10.66
N ASP A 57 7.05 -1.34 -11.25
CA ASP A 57 6.81 0.06 -11.61
C ASP A 57 6.20 0.92 -10.50
N ILE A 58 5.41 0.34 -9.58
CA ILE A 58 4.56 1.10 -8.64
C ILE A 58 4.73 0.72 -7.18
N GLY A 59 5.44 -0.38 -6.87
CA GLY A 59 5.60 -0.84 -5.49
C GLY A 59 6.15 0.26 -4.58
N LYS A 60 7.20 0.94 -5.04
CA LYS A 60 7.81 2.10 -4.34
C LYS A 60 6.96 3.38 -4.36
N MET A 61 5.74 3.34 -4.90
CA MET A 61 4.86 4.51 -5.06
C MET A 61 3.62 4.43 -4.16
N ILE A 62 3.39 3.28 -3.55
CA ILE A 62 2.25 2.96 -2.70
C ILE A 62 2.76 2.36 -1.40
N ASP A 63 1.94 2.41 -0.36
CA ASP A 63 2.07 1.56 0.83
C ASP A 63 0.85 0.64 0.91
N ALA A 64 1.03 -0.54 1.48
CA ALA A 64 0.02 -1.59 1.51
C ALA A 64 -0.03 -2.24 2.90
N THR A 65 -1.00 -1.84 3.72
CA THR A 65 -1.18 -2.41 5.05
C THR A 65 -2.23 -3.53 5.07
N SER A 66 -1.85 -4.70 5.57
CA SER A 66 -2.75 -5.82 5.81
C SER A 66 -3.48 -5.71 7.17
N TYR A 67 -4.36 -6.68 7.45
CA TYR A 67 -5.02 -6.77 8.75
C TYR A 67 -4.01 -7.02 9.89
N TYR A 68 -4.33 -6.47 11.06
CA TYR A 68 -3.41 -6.39 12.21
C TYR A 68 -2.70 -7.71 12.56
N GLU A 69 -3.41 -8.84 12.63
CA GLU A 69 -2.77 -10.08 13.07
C GLU A 69 -1.70 -10.59 12.09
N LEU A 70 -1.86 -10.33 10.80
CA LEU A 70 -0.85 -10.68 9.80
C LEU A 70 0.37 -9.75 9.91
N GLU A 71 0.14 -8.44 9.96
CA GLU A 71 1.20 -7.43 10.13
C GLU A 71 1.99 -7.70 11.41
N GLN A 72 1.30 -8.01 12.51
CA GLN A 72 1.93 -8.35 13.77
C GLN A 72 2.83 -9.59 13.65
N GLU A 73 2.43 -10.62 12.90
CA GLU A 73 3.26 -11.79 12.67
C GLU A 73 4.54 -11.45 11.89
N GLU A 74 4.47 -10.56 10.90
CA GLU A 74 5.61 -10.13 10.09
C GLU A 74 6.59 -9.28 10.91
N TYR A 75 6.08 -8.28 11.65
CA TYR A 75 6.88 -7.47 12.58
C TYR A 75 7.52 -8.32 13.67
N LYS A 76 6.79 -9.31 14.20
CA LYS A 76 7.31 -10.22 15.23
C LYS A 76 8.46 -11.07 14.71
N ARG A 77 8.44 -11.50 13.44
CA ARG A 77 9.58 -12.21 12.82
C ARG A 77 10.84 -11.35 12.74
N LYS A 78 10.67 -10.02 12.73
CA LYS A 78 11.74 -9.03 12.79
C LYS A 78 12.11 -8.59 14.20
N GLY A 79 11.48 -9.16 15.22
CA GLY A 79 11.71 -8.82 16.63
C GLY A 79 11.03 -7.53 17.08
N VAL A 80 10.10 -6.99 16.30
CA VAL A 80 9.33 -5.79 16.63
C VAL A 80 7.95 -6.20 17.15
N ASN A 81 7.53 -5.60 18.26
CA ASN A 81 6.18 -5.80 18.79
C ASN A 81 5.24 -4.72 18.23
N LEU A 82 4.54 -5.03 17.15
CA LEU A 82 3.50 -4.16 16.61
C LEU A 82 2.27 -4.19 17.55
N THR A 83 1.92 -3.03 18.12
CA THR A 83 0.69 -2.88 18.91
C THR A 83 -0.46 -2.42 18.01
N PRO A 84 -1.73 -2.61 18.41
CA PRO A 84 -2.87 -2.09 17.65
C PRO A 84 -2.80 -0.58 17.42
N ASP A 85 -2.33 0.19 18.41
CA ASP A 85 -2.17 1.64 18.28
C ASP A 85 -1.12 2.00 17.22
N VAL A 86 0.02 1.31 17.19
CA VAL A 86 1.06 1.55 16.17
C VAL A 86 0.59 1.10 14.79
N TRP A 87 -0.18 0.01 14.69
CA TRP A 87 -0.79 -0.41 13.44
C TRP A 87 -1.81 0.61 12.92
N LEU A 88 -2.61 1.22 13.79
CA LEU A 88 -3.51 2.31 13.40
C LEU A 88 -2.74 3.53 12.92
N VAL A 89 -1.60 3.85 13.53
CA VAL A 89 -0.71 4.91 13.04
C VAL A 89 -0.17 4.56 11.65
N LYS A 90 0.33 3.34 11.43
CA LYS A 90 0.76 2.86 10.10
C LYS A 90 -0.35 3.03 9.06
N LEU A 91 -1.58 2.62 9.36
CA LEU A 91 -2.74 2.84 8.46
C LEU A 91 -3.01 4.31 8.11
N MET A 92 -2.69 5.24 8.99
CA MET A 92 -2.95 6.67 8.78
C MET A 92 -1.81 7.38 8.05
N VAL A 93 -0.56 6.97 8.29
CA VAL A 93 0.63 7.73 7.83
C VAL A 93 1.70 6.90 7.12
N GLY A 94 1.53 5.59 6.98
CA GLY A 94 2.54 4.69 6.39
C GLY A 94 2.97 5.14 4.99
N ALA A 95 2.01 5.43 4.11
CA ALA A 95 2.28 5.97 2.77
C ALA A 95 3.05 7.31 2.70
N ILE A 96 3.18 8.06 3.80
CA ILE A 96 3.90 9.35 3.85
C ILE A 96 5.11 9.36 4.79
N ASP A 97 5.21 8.40 5.72
CA ASP A 97 6.29 8.28 6.69
C ASP A 97 7.15 7.04 6.36
N PRO A 98 8.32 7.24 5.73
CA PRO A 98 9.18 6.13 5.29
C PRO A 98 9.68 5.24 6.43
N SER A 99 9.61 5.69 7.68
CA SER A 99 10.05 4.88 8.83
C SER A 99 9.18 3.64 9.05
N PHE A 100 7.96 3.62 8.52
CA PHE A 100 7.08 2.45 8.52
C PHE A 100 7.42 1.46 7.39
N ASP A 101 7.95 1.95 6.26
CA ASP A 101 8.47 1.13 5.17
C ASP A 101 9.78 0.42 5.56
N GLU A 102 10.68 1.11 6.29
CA GLU A 102 11.95 0.52 6.74
C GLU A 102 11.77 -0.63 7.75
N GLN A 103 10.57 -0.72 8.35
CA GLN A 103 10.23 -1.73 9.34
C GLN A 103 9.53 -2.96 8.73
N ASP A 104 9.01 -2.88 7.50
CA ASP A 104 8.35 -3.96 6.71
C ASP A 104 9.30 -4.87 5.93
#